data_AF-A0A2W4WE26-F1
#
_entry.id   AF-A0A2W4WE26-F1
#
_cell.length_a   1.000
_cell.length_b   1.000
_cell.length_c   1.000
_cell.angle_alpha   90.00
_cell.angle_beta   90.00
_cell.angle_gamma   90.00
#
_symmetry.space_group_name_H-M   'P 1'
#
loop_
_entity.id
_entity.type
_entity.pdbx_description
1 polymer ?
#
loop_
_entity_poly.entity_id
_entity_poly.type
_entity_poly.pdbx_seq_one_letter_code
_entity_poly.pdbx_strand_id
1 'polypeptide(L)'
;MSRLTLRLPDTLHQQLIHLAESEGVSLNQYIVYALTHQSSINYIVQLLLKQETNQQQSDFTNLLQKLGKASPTEIEIALSERESVETEKELTPEIIAQFQQRFQIKEKVNR
;
A
#
# COMPACT_ATOMS: atom_id res chain seq x y z
N MET A 1 26.24 -17.79 -19.69
CA MET A 1 24.78 -17.99 -19.84
C MET A 1 24.45 -19.36 -19.27
N SER A 2 23.64 -19.42 -18.21
CA SER A 2 23.21 -20.69 -17.62
C SER A 2 22.23 -21.41 -18.55
N ARG A 3 22.32 -22.72 -18.67
CA ARG A 3 21.42 -23.55 -19.49
C ARG A 3 20.50 -24.36 -18.58
N LEU A 4 19.18 -24.24 -18.77
CA LEU A 4 18.17 -25.02 -18.06
C LEU A 4 17.62 -26.10 -19.00
N THR A 5 17.56 -27.34 -18.53
CA THR A 5 16.97 -28.47 -19.27
C THR A 5 16.04 -29.21 -18.35
N LEU A 6 14.78 -29.35 -18.77
CA LEU A 6 13.70 -29.90 -17.96
C LEU A 6 13.08 -31.09 -18.70
N ARG A 7 12.66 -32.10 -17.96
CA ARG A 7 11.78 -33.16 -18.45
C ARG A 7 10.40 -32.90 -17.88
N LEU A 8 9.42 -32.71 -18.76
CA LEU A 8 8.04 -32.42 -18.39
C LEU A 8 7.15 -33.59 -18.83
N PRO A 9 6.09 -33.91 -18.07
CA PRO A 9 5.03 -34.78 -18.56
C PRO A 9 4.41 -34.19 -19.85
N ASP A 10 4.01 -35.05 -20.78
CA ASP A 10 3.49 -34.62 -22.08
C ASP A 10 2.29 -33.68 -21.95
N THR A 11 1.42 -33.93 -20.97
CA THR A 11 0.24 -33.09 -20.68
C THR A 11 0.63 -31.66 -20.28
N LEU A 12 1.64 -31.53 -19.43
CA LEU A 12 2.14 -30.23 -18.98
C LEU A 12 2.84 -29.49 -20.12
N HIS A 13 3.61 -30.21 -20.94
CA HIS A 13 4.26 -29.64 -22.11
C HIS A 13 3.23 -29.07 -23.10
N GLN A 14 2.17 -29.82 -23.42
CA GLN A 14 1.08 -29.35 -24.30
C GLN A 14 0.35 -28.13 -23.73
N GLN A 15 0.06 -28.15 -22.43
CA GLN A 15 -0.60 -27.02 -21.77
C GLN A 15 0.25 -25.74 -21.86
N LEU A 16 1.56 -25.84 -21.64
CA LEU A 16 2.47 -24.69 -21.73
C LEU A 16 2.60 -24.17 -23.17
N ILE A 17 2.53 -25.05 -24.17
CA ILE A 17 2.48 -24.64 -25.59
C ILE A 17 1.24 -23.80 -25.85
N HIS A 18 0.05 -24.27 -25.45
CA HIS A 18 -1.19 -23.53 -25.67
C HIS A 18 -1.19 -22.16 -24.97
N LEU A 19 -0.63 -22.08 -23.77
CA LEU A 19 -0.49 -20.82 -23.05
C LEU A 19 0.46 -19.86 -23.79
N ALA A 20 1.62 -20.35 -24.24
CA ALA A 20 2.57 -19.54 -25.02
C ALA A 20 1.97 -19.05 -26.35
N GLU A 21 1.23 -19.91 -27.05
CA GLU A 21 0.49 -19.57 -28.27
C GLU A 21 -0.57 -18.50 -28.02
N SER A 22 -1.32 -18.61 -26.92
CA SER A 22 -2.34 -17.62 -26.56
C SER A 22 -1.76 -16.24 -26.28
N GLU A 23 -0.50 -16.18 -25.82
CA GLU A 23 0.25 -14.95 -25.59
C GLU A 23 1.12 -14.53 -26.79
N GLY A 24 1.13 -15.31 -27.88
CA GLY A 24 1.89 -15.01 -29.10
C GLY A 24 3.41 -15.08 -28.93
N VAL A 25 3.92 -15.83 -27.95
CA VAL A 25 5.35 -15.94 -27.62
C VAL A 25 5.86 -17.37 -27.79
N SER A 26 7.18 -17.54 -27.89
CA SER A 26 7.74 -18.90 -27.91
C SER A 26 7.61 -19.59 -26.55
N LEU A 27 7.49 -20.92 -26.54
CA LEU A 27 7.42 -21.71 -25.31
C LEU A 27 8.56 -21.39 -24.33
N ASN A 28 9.79 -21.25 -24.82
CA ASN A 28 10.94 -20.92 -23.97
C ASN A 28 10.83 -19.53 -23.34
N GLN A 29 10.36 -18.53 -24.11
CA GLN A 29 10.11 -17.19 -23.58
C GLN A 29 8.99 -17.21 -22.54
N TYR A 30 7.92 -17.95 -22.80
CA TYR A 30 6.82 -18.14 -21.86
C TYR A 30 7.30 -18.77 -20.55
N ILE A 31 8.10 -19.84 -20.61
CA ILE A 31 8.66 -20.49 -19.43
C ILE A 31 9.55 -19.53 -18.63
N VAL A 32 10.43 -18.78 -19.30
CA VAL A 32 11.29 -17.78 -18.62
C VAL A 32 10.44 -16.69 -17.98
N TYR A 33 9.46 -16.15 -18.70
CA TYR A 33 8.52 -15.16 -18.20
C TYR A 33 7.76 -15.67 -16.97
N ALA A 34 7.14 -16.84 -17.05
CA ALA A 34 6.40 -17.45 -15.95
C ALA A 34 7.28 -17.70 -14.72
N LEU A 35 8.52 -18.17 -14.90
CA LEU A 35 9.47 -18.35 -13.81
C LEU A 35 9.88 -17.03 -13.17
N THR A 36 10.15 -16.00 -13.99
CA THR A 36 10.45 -14.66 -13.46
C THR A 36 9.26 -14.08 -12.71
N HIS A 37 8.06 -14.18 -13.27
CA HIS A 37 6.83 -13.70 -12.65
C HIS A 37 6.55 -14.42 -11.32
N GLN A 38 6.69 -15.75 -11.28
CA GLN A 38 6.53 -16.51 -10.04
C GLN A 38 7.61 -16.18 -9.00
N SER A 39 8.86 -15.96 -9.42
CA SER A 39 9.94 -15.51 -8.52
C SER A 39 9.71 -14.09 -8.00
N SER A 40 9.10 -13.23 -8.82
CA SER A 40 8.70 -11.86 -8.46
C SER A 40 7.44 -11.82 -7.60
N ILE A 41 6.51 -12.77 -7.72
CA ILE A 41 5.38 -12.93 -6.79
C ILE A 41 5.87 -13.49 -5.44
N ASN A 42 6.94 -14.30 -5.46
CA ASN A 42 7.74 -14.56 -4.27
C ASN A 42 8.63 -13.36 -3.88
N TYR A 43 8.33 -12.14 -4.36
CA TYR A 43 8.52 -10.94 -3.54
C TYR A 43 7.50 -11.04 -2.41
N ILE A 44 7.89 -11.89 -1.46
CA ILE A 44 7.31 -12.15 -0.17
C ILE A 44 6.64 -10.85 0.28
N VAL A 45 5.31 -10.87 0.40
CA VAL A 45 4.64 -10.07 1.43
C VAL A 45 5.43 -10.44 2.68
N GLN A 46 6.42 -9.61 3.03
CA GLN A 46 7.15 -9.76 4.27
C GLN A 46 6.04 -9.64 5.30
N LEU A 47 5.59 -10.80 5.78
CA LEU A 47 4.89 -10.87 7.04
C LEU A 47 5.85 -10.17 7.98
N LEU A 48 5.58 -8.88 8.24
CA LEU A 48 6.33 -8.14 9.23
C LEU A 48 6.35 -9.07 10.43
N LEU A 49 7.57 -9.45 10.83
CA LEU A 49 7.72 -10.34 11.96
C LEU A 49 7.00 -9.63 13.12
N LYS A 50 6.23 -10.36 13.91
CA LYS A 50 5.49 -9.77 15.05
C LYS A 50 6.40 -8.90 15.93
N GLN A 51 7.69 -9.22 15.97
CA GLN A 51 8.75 -8.43 16.60
C GLN A 51 8.92 -7.02 15.97
N GLU A 52 8.94 -6.89 14.66
CA GLU A 52 9.02 -5.60 13.96
C GLU A 52 7.77 -4.74 14.20
N THR A 53 6.59 -5.34 14.19
CA THR A 53 5.34 -4.63 14.52
C THR A 53 5.33 -4.15 15.98
N ASN A 54 5.81 -4.98 16.91
CA ASN A 54 5.94 -4.59 18.31
C ASN A 54 6.97 -3.47 18.51
N GLN A 55 8.09 -3.50 17.77
CA GLN A 55 9.10 -2.46 17.82
C GLN A 55 8.55 -1.14 17.29
N GLN A 56 7.88 -1.14 16.14
CA GLN A 56 7.22 0.04 15.59
C GLN A 56 6.19 0.64 16.56
N GLN A 57 5.40 -0.20 17.22
CA GLN A 57 4.45 0.24 18.24
C GLN A 57 5.15 0.90 19.44
N SER A 58 6.28 0.33 19.89
CA SER A 58 7.09 0.92 20.96
C SER A 58 7.68 2.27 20.55
N ASP A 59 8.25 2.35 19.35
CA ASP A 59 8.85 3.59 18.81
C ASP A 59 7.80 4.69 18.66
N PHE A 60 6.61 4.33 18.17
CA PHE A 60 5.47 5.26 18.07
C PHE A 60 5.02 5.75 19.45
N THR A 61 4.95 4.86 20.44
CA THR A 61 4.57 5.23 21.82
C THR A 61 5.61 6.16 22.44
N ASN A 62 6.90 5.88 22.22
CA ASN A 62 8.00 6.74 22.64
C ASN A 62 7.94 8.12 21.99
N LEU A 63 7.59 8.18 20.70
CA LEU A 63 7.39 9.44 19.98
C LEU A 63 6.24 10.23 20.60
N LEU A 64 5.09 9.60 20.86
CA LEU A 64 3.96 10.28 21.50
C LEU A 64 4.32 10.83 22.88
N GLN A 65 5.12 10.09 23.66
CA GLN A 65 5.60 10.57 24.95
C GLN A 65 6.52 11.79 24.81
N LYS A 66 7.42 11.79 23.81
CA LYS A 66 8.32 12.92 23.52
C LYS A 66 7.57 14.16 23.04
N LEU A 67 6.53 13.98 22.24
CA LEU A 67 5.69 15.06 21.73
C LEU A 67 4.80 15.67 22.83
N GLY A 68 4.54 14.93 23.90
CA GLY A 68 3.74 15.39 25.02
C GLY A 68 2.24 15.44 24.70
N LYS A 69 1.48 16.18 25.51
CA LYS A 69 0.06 16.43 25.33
C LYS A 69 -0.20 17.93 25.43
N ALA A 70 -1.16 18.41 24.65
CA ALA A 70 -1.67 19.76 24.73
C ALA A 70 -3.14 19.72 25.18
N SER A 71 -3.52 20.67 26.03
CA SER A 71 -4.91 20.94 26.37
C SER A 71 -5.68 21.50 25.17
N PRO A 72 -7.02 21.40 25.15
CA PRO A 72 -7.83 21.96 24.06
C PRO A 72 -7.55 23.45 23.81
N THR A 73 -7.32 24.21 24.88
CA THR A 73 -7.00 25.64 24.82
C THR A 73 -5.62 25.91 24.21
N GLU A 74 -4.61 25.12 24.55
CA GLU A 74 -3.27 25.24 23.95
C GLU A 74 -3.28 24.86 22.47
N ILE A 75 -4.09 23.87 22.10
CA ILE A 75 -4.28 23.51 20.69
C ILE A 75 -4.89 24.69 19.94
N GLU A 76 -5.97 25.30 20.44
CA GLU A 76 -6.63 26.43 19.77
C GLU A 76 -5.72 27.65 19.59
N ILE A 77 -4.90 27.96 20.59
CA ILE A 77 -3.87 29.02 20.51
C ILE A 77 -2.85 28.67 19.41
N ALA A 78 -2.28 27.47 19.42
CA ALA A 78 -1.30 27.05 18.42
C ALA A 78 -1.91 26.95 17.00
N LEU A 79 -3.20 26.63 16.87
CA LEU A 79 -3.92 26.65 15.59
C LEU A 79 -4.11 28.07 15.08
N SER A 80 -4.33 29.03 15.97
CA SER A 80 -4.57 30.44 15.63
C SER A 80 -3.31 31.16 15.14
N GLU A 81 -2.13 30.66 15.52
CA GLU A 81 -0.82 31.15 15.04
C GLU A 81 -0.49 30.71 13.60
N ARG A 82 -1.30 29.84 13.00
CA ARG A 82 -1.04 29.31 11.65
C ARG A 82 -1.25 30.38 10.58
N GLU A 83 -0.37 30.37 9.58
CA GLU A 83 -0.53 31.18 8.38
C GLU A 83 -1.75 30.70 7.59
N SER A 84 -2.67 31.63 7.30
CA SER A 84 -3.82 31.34 6.43
C SER A 84 -3.35 31.37 4.98
N VAL A 85 -3.31 30.21 4.33
CA VAL A 85 -2.97 30.07 2.92
C VAL A 85 -4.25 29.92 2.09
N GLU A 86 -4.25 30.45 0.86
CA GLU A 86 -5.34 30.22 -0.09
C GLU A 86 -5.51 28.73 -0.38
N THR A 87 -6.75 28.29 -0.50
CA THR A 87 -7.07 26.90 -0.81
C THR A 87 -6.58 26.54 -2.22
N GLU A 88 -6.07 25.32 -2.36
CA GLU A 88 -5.69 24.77 -3.66
C GLU A 88 -6.88 24.83 -4.64
N LYS A 89 -6.59 25.11 -5.92
CA LYS A 89 -7.63 25.27 -6.96
C LYS A 89 -8.54 24.06 -7.12
N GLU A 90 -8.03 22.87 -6.77
CA GLU A 90 -8.77 21.61 -6.84
C GLU A 90 -9.78 21.46 -5.68
N LEU A 91 -9.61 22.20 -4.59
CA LEU A 91 -10.52 22.21 -3.44
C LEU A 91 -11.67 23.20 -3.67
N THR A 92 -12.61 22.80 -4.53
CA THR A 92 -13.81 23.60 -4.78
C THR A 92 -14.67 23.73 -3.51
N PRO A 93 -15.47 24.81 -3.36
CA PRO A 93 -16.34 25.00 -2.21
C PRO A 93 -17.31 23.85 -1.97
N GLU A 94 -17.75 23.18 -3.03
CA GLU A 94 -18.62 22.00 -2.97
C GLU A 94 -17.90 20.80 -2.32
N ILE A 95 -16.65 20.54 -2.71
CA ILE A 95 -15.81 19.49 -2.12
C ILE A 95 -15.60 19.78 -0.62
N ILE A 96 -15.26 21.02 -0.28
CA ILE A 96 -15.07 21.44 1.12
C ILE A 96 -16.35 21.23 1.94
N ALA A 97 -17.52 21.64 1.41
CA ALA A 97 -18.81 21.46 2.07
C ALA A 97 -19.13 19.98 2.29
N GLN A 98 -18.88 19.13 1.30
CA GLN A 98 -19.10 17.68 1.39
C GLN A 98 -18.19 17.05 2.47
N PHE A 99 -16.92 17.47 2.54
CA PHE A 99 -16.01 17.02 3.59
C PHE A 99 -16.48 17.45 4.98
N GLN A 100 -16.86 18.72 5.17
CA GLN A 100 -17.36 19.22 6.45
C GLN A 100 -18.61 18.46 6.92
N GLN A 101 -19.55 18.16 6.01
CA GLN A 101 -20.73 17.37 6.34
C GLN A 101 -20.37 15.97 6.86
N ARG A 102 -19.37 15.31 6.26
CA ARG A 102 -18.92 13.97 6.70
C ARG A 102 -18.30 13.99 8.10
N PHE A 103 -17.56 15.04 8.46
CA PHE A 103 -17.00 15.17 9.81
C PHE A 103 -18.09 15.37 10.87
N GLN A 104 -19.11 16.20 10.61
CA GLN A 104 -20.23 16.38 11.53
C GLN A 104 -21.08 15.12 11.73
N ILE A 105 -21.21 14.28 10.67
CA ILE A 105 -21.92 13.00 10.78
C ILE A 105 -21.14 12.03 11.69
N LYS A 106 -19.81 11.97 11.58
CA LYS A 106 -18.99 11.10 12.45
C LYS A 106 -19.01 11.52 13.92
N GLU A 107 -19.07 12.82 14.21
CA GLU A 107 -19.20 13.27 15.61
C GLU A 107 -20.56 12.93 16.24
N LYS A 108 -21.64 12.86 15.45
CA LYS A 108 -22.97 12.48 15.94
C LYS A 108 -23.15 10.97 16.16
N VAL A 109 -22.39 10.13 15.46
CA VAL A 109 -22.48 8.67 15.57
C VAL A 109 -21.67 8.12 16.75
N ASN A 110 -20.73 8.91 17.30
CA ASN A 110 -19.84 8.51 18.38
C ASN A 110 -20.22 9.15 19.75
N ARG A 111 -21.44 9.67 19.88
CA ARG A 111 -22.05 10.15 21.14
C ARG A 111 -23.17 9.23 21.57
#